data_AF-A0A4R7SPZ0-F1
#
_entry.id   AF-A0A4R7SPZ0-F1
#
_cell.length_a   1.000
_cell.length_b   1.000
_cell.length_c   1.000
_cell.angle_alpha   90.00
_cell.angle_beta   90.00
_cell.angle_gamma   90.00
#
_symmetry.space_group_name_H-M   'P 1'
#
loop_
_entity.id
_entity.type
_entity.pdbx_description
1 polymer ?
#
loop_
_entity_poly.entity_id
_entity_poly.type
_entity_poly.pdbx_seq_one_letter_code
_entity_poly.pdbx_strand_id
1 'polypeptide(L)' 'MSLKHFHIVFLFFAILSDLGFWLWTRMLPEQAAALGVAGLGSFAGWLSIVMTAYGVWYIFKKSRTIIV' A
#
# COMPACT_ATOMS: atom_id res chain seq x y z
N MET A 1 15.40 14.56 -6.40
CA MET A 1 15.41 13.46 -5.41
C MET A 1 16.07 12.24 -6.05
N SER A 2 16.83 11.42 -5.31
CA SER A 2 17.33 10.17 -5.87
C SER A 2 16.16 9.21 -6.13
N LEU A 3 16.26 8.38 -7.17
CA LEU A 3 15.23 7.40 -7.54
C LEU A 3 14.82 6.52 -6.34
N LYS A 4 15.75 6.26 -5.42
CA LYS A 4 15.50 5.50 -4.18
C LYS A 4 14.52 6.21 -3.25
N HIS A 5 14.74 7.51 -3.00
CA HIS A 5 13.88 8.30 -2.11
C HIS A 5 12.47 8.44 -2.67
N PHE A 6 12.36 8.70 -3.98
CA PHE A 6 11.06 8.73 -4.65
C PHE A 6 10.31 7.40 -4.48
N HIS A 7 10.99 6.28 -4.73
CA HIS A 7 10.37 4.96 -4.64
C HIS A 7 9.91 4.60 -3.23
N ILE A 8 10.68 4.95 -2.20
CA ILE A 8 10.31 4.71 -0.79
C ILE A 8 9.11 5.55 -0.39
N VAL A 9 9.11 6.84 -0.74
CA VAL A 9 8.01 7.75 -0.42
C VAL A 9 6.73 7.32 -1.14
N PHE A 10 6.85 6.96 -2.43
CA PHE A 10 5.73 6.41 -3.20
C PHE A 10 5.13 5.17 -2.53
N LEU A 11 5.98 4.21 -2.15
CA LEU A 11 5.53 2.97 -1.54
C LEU A 11 4.83 3.22 -0.18
N PHE A 12 5.37 4.15 0.60
CA PHE A 12 4.77 4.54 1.88
C PHE A 12 3.35 5.09 1.70
N PHE A 13 3.16 6.02 0.76
CA PHE A 13 1.83 6.58 0.48
C PHE A 13 0.88 5.55 -0.13
N ALA A 14 1.36 4.65 -0.99
CA ALA A 14 0.55 3.57 -1.55
C ALA A 14 0.02 2.64 -0.43
N ILE A 15 0.90 2.18 0.47
CA ILE A 15 0.52 1.34 1.60
C ILE A 15 -0.48 2.06 2.52
N LEU A 16 -0.22 3.33 2.84
CA LEU A 16 -1.11 4.11 3.71
C LEU A 16 -2.50 4.32 3.10
N SER A 17 -2.56 4.55 1.78
CA SER A 17 -3.82 4.75 1.06
C SER A 17 -4.63 3.45 1.00
N ASP A 18 -3.98 2.32 0.70
CA ASP A 18 -4.63 1.01 0.68
C ASP A 18 -5.11 0.58 2.07
N LEU A 19 -4.31 0.79 3.11
CA LEU A 19 -4.71 0.53 4.50
C LEU A 19 -5.84 1.44 4.94
N GLY A 20 -5.77 2.73 4.62
CA GLY A 20 -6.81 3.71 4.92
C GLY A 20 -8.13 3.34 4.24
N PHE A 21 -8.08 2.92 2.98
CA PHE A 21 -9.24 2.45 2.24
C PHE A 21 -9.80 1.15 2.83
N TRP A 22 -8.95 0.17 3.10
CA TRP A 22 -9.37 -1.08 3.77
C TRP A 22 -10.03 -0.79 5.12
N LEU A 23 -9.43 0.05 5.95
CA LEU A 23 -9.97 0.43 7.26
C LEU A 23 -11.32 1.13 7.11
N TRP A 24 -11.42 2.09 6.18
CA TRP A 24 -12.68 2.79 5.90
C TRP A 24 -13.79 1.83 5.47
N THR A 25 -13.51 0.87 4.58
CA THR A 25 -14.51 -0.14 4.18
C THR A 25 -14.96 -1.04 5.32
N ARG A 26 -14.15 -1.22 6.36
CA ARG A 26 -14.50 -1.98 7.57
C ARG A 26 -15.27 -1.16 8.60
N MET A 27 -15.00 0.15 8.69
CA MET A 27 -15.71 1.05 9.59
C MET A 27 -17.12 1.39 9.08
N LEU A 28 -17.29 1.47 7.75
CA LEU A 28 -18.54 1.85 7.10
C LEU A 28 -18.96 0.82 6.04
N PRO A 29 -19.25 -0.44 6.45
CA PRO A 29 -19.50 -1.53 5.53
C PRO A 29 -20.75 -1.32 4.66
N GLU A 30 -21.80 -0.68 5.19
CA GLU A 30 -23.03 -0.38 4.43
C GLU A 30 -22.77 0.61 3.29
N GLN A 31 -21.96 1.65 3.54
CA GLN A 31 -21.59 2.63 2.52
C GLN A 31 -20.67 2.02 1.47
N ALA A 32 -19.71 1.19 1.91
CA ALA A 32 -18.84 0.46 1.00
C ALA A 32 -19.61 -0.54 0.12
N ALA A 33 -20.65 -1.19 0.65
CA ALA A 33 -21.55 -2.06 -0.10
C ALA A 33 -22.41 -1.26 -1.08
N ALA A 34 -22.97 -0.12 -0.66
CA ALA A 34 -23.77 0.75 -1.51
C ALA A 34 -22.97 1.30 -2.70
N LEU A 35 -21.68 1.56 -2.52
CA LEU A 35 -20.75 1.99 -3.57
C LEU A 35 -20.18 0.83 -4.41
N GLY A 36 -20.52 -0.43 -4.09
CA GLY A 36 -20.01 -1.61 -4.78
C GLY A 36 -18.51 -1.89 -4.55
N VAL A 37 -17.90 -1.25 -3.55
CA VAL A 37 -16.46 -1.31 -3.29
C VAL A 37 -16.07 -2.24 -2.14
N ALA A 38 -17.03 -2.93 -1.51
CA ALA A 38 -16.77 -3.85 -0.40
C ALA A 38 -15.71 -4.92 -0.72
N GLY A 39 -15.74 -5.47 -1.94
CA GLY A 39 -14.71 -6.42 -2.41
C GLY A 39 -13.35 -5.78 -2.63
N LEU A 40 -13.33 -4.54 -3.16
CA LEU A 40 -12.10 -3.76 -3.38
C LEU A 40 -11.41 -3.41 -2.07
N GLY A 41 -12.18 -3.14 -1.01
CA GLY A 41 -11.63 -2.93 0.33
C GLY A 41 -10.77 -4.10 0.78
N SER A 42 -11.31 -5.33 0.69
CA SER A 42 -10.56 -6.54 1.06
C SER A 42 -9.31 -6.76 0.18
N PHE A 43 -9.41 -6.48 -1.12
CA PHE A 43 -8.26 -6.53 -2.02
C PHE A 43 -7.18 -5.52 -1.63
N ALA A 44 -7.54 -4.27 -1.35
CA ALA A 44 -6.63 -3.23 -0.90
C ALA A 44 -5.91 -3.61 0.40
N GLY A 45 -6.60 -4.25 1.34
CA GLY A 45 -5.99 -4.80 2.55
C GLY A 45 -4.87 -5.81 2.22
N TRP A 46 -5.13 -6.79 1.36
CA TRP A 46 -4.11 -7.76 0.93
C TRP A 46 -2.98 -7.10 0.15
N LEU A 47 -3.29 -6.16 -0.74
CA LEU A 47 -2.31 -5.43 -1.52
C LEU A 47 -1.36 -4.65 -0.61
N SER A 48 -1.88 -3.98 0.43
CA SER A 48 -1.07 -3.27 1.40
C SER A 48 -0.06 -4.17 2.13
N ILE A 49 -0.44 -5.41 2.45
CA ILE A 49 0.45 -6.40 3.09
C ILE A 49 1.57 -6.80 2.11
N VAL A 50 1.20 -7.11 0.86
CA VAL A 50 2.18 -7.46 -0.19
C VAL A 50 3.13 -6.30 -0.47
N MET A 51 2.62 -5.07 -0.56
CA MET A 51 3.44 -3.87 -0.75
C MET A 51 4.35 -3.60 0.44
N THR A 52 3.89 -3.85 1.66
CA THR A 52 4.72 -3.74 2.87
C THR A 52 5.87 -4.75 2.84
N ALA A 53 5.57 -6.01 2.54
CA ALA A 53 6.59 -7.06 2.42
C ALA A 53 7.61 -6.72 1.31
N TYR A 54 7.13 -6.24 0.17
CA TYR A 54 7.98 -5.76 -0.92
C TYR A 54 8.83 -4.55 -0.49
N GLY A 55 8.26 -3.61 0.26
CA GLY A 55 8.94 -2.42 0.75
C GLY A 55 10.08 -2.75 1.69
N VAL A 56 9.84 -3.66 2.63
CA VAL A 56 10.87 -4.21 3.52
C VAL A 56 11.98 -4.84 2.68
N TRP A 57 11.64 -5.74 1.75
CA TRP A 57 12.64 -6.36 0.87
C TRP A 57 13.41 -5.33 0.03
N TYR A 58 12.73 -4.30 -0.48
CA TYR A 58 13.32 -3.23 -1.26
C TYR A 58 14.35 -2.45 -0.42
N ILE A 59 14.00 -2.07 0.81
CA ILE A 59 14.90 -1.34 1.71
C ILE A 59 16.11 -2.18 2.08
N PHE A 60 15.94 -3.45 2.46
CA PHE A 60 17.03 -4.29 2.95
C PHE A 60 17.93 -4.86 1.85
N LYS A 61 17.37 -5.21 0.68
CA LYS A 61 18.10 -5.93 -0.37
C LYS A 61 18.31 -5.11 -1.63
N LYS A 62 17.28 -4.46 -2.17
CA LYS A 62 17.34 -3.82 -3.49
C LYS A 62 17.90 -2.39 -3.46
N SER A 63 17.70 -1.65 -2.37
CA SER A 63 18.20 -0.29 -2.22
C SER A 63 19.74 -0.21 -2.26
N ARG A 64 20.41 -1.31 -1.87
CA ARG A 64 21.88 -1.45 -1.83
C ARG A 64 22.51 -1.69 -3.19
N THR A 65 21.77 -2.25 -4.15
CA THR A 65 22.23 -2.51 -5.53
C THR A 65 21.94 -1.36 -6.48
N ILE A 66 21.07 -0.43 -6.11
CA ILE A 66 20.86 0.78 -6.90
C ILE A 66 22.09 1.68 -6.69
N ILE A 67 23.00 1.69 -7.65
CA ILE A 67 24.11 2.65 -7.71
C ILE A 67 23.48 4.02 -7.98
N VAL A 68 23.71 5.00 -7.09
CA VAL A 68 23.41 6.41 -7.37
C VAL A 68 24.58 6.98 -8.14
#